data_AF-A0A3B8X4H3-F1
#
_entry.id   AF-A0A3B8X4H3-F1
#
_cell.length_a   1.000
_cell.length_b   1.000
_cell.length_c   1.000
_cell.angle_alpha   90.00
_cell.angle_beta   90.00
_cell.angle_gamma   90.00
#
_symmetry.space_group_name_H-M   'P 1'
#
loop_
_entity.id
_entity.type
_entity.pdbx_description
1 polymer ?
#
loop_
_entity_poly.entity_id
_entity_poly.type
_entity_poly.pdbx_seq_one_letter_code
_entity_poly.pdbx_strand_id
1 'polypeptide(L)' 'AHRPGSLAHALDCFARRNVNLTRLDSRPMLGRPFEYRFYLDFSINGEASPEAAEAALKDLEEASAEIKLFGTYPAT' A
#
# COMPACT_ATOMS: atom_id res chain seq x y z
N ALA A 1 5.79 -11.76 -0.28
CA ALA A 1 7.10 -12.39 0.03
C ALA A 1 8.24 -11.46 -0.41
N HIS A 2 9.40 -11.47 0.25
CA HIS A 2 10.56 -10.66 -0.13
C HIS A 2 11.25 -11.24 -1.37
N ARG A 3 10.92 -10.70 -2.54
CA ARG A 3 11.49 -11.08 -3.84
C ARG A 3 11.58 -9.84 -4.74
N PRO A 4 12.44 -9.84 -5.76
CA PRO A 4 12.50 -8.76 -6.75
C PRO A 4 11.10 -8.48 -7.32
N GLY A 5 10.73 -7.20 -7.39
CA GLY A 5 9.44 -6.74 -7.92
C GLY A 5 8.27 -6.77 -6.94
N SER A 6 8.40 -7.31 -5.73
CA SER A 6 7.28 -7.35 -4.77
C SER A 6 6.72 -5.99 -4.42
N LEU A 7 7.60 -4.98 -4.22
CA LEU A 7 7.14 -3.61 -3.95
C LEU A 7 6.46 -3.01 -5.18
N ALA A 8 7.04 -3.19 -6.37
CA ALA A 8 6.45 -2.67 -7.61
C ALA A 8 5.04 -3.24 -7.83
N HIS A 9 4.85 -4.54 -7.62
CA HIS A 9 3.55 -5.18 -7.72
C HIS A 9 2.54 -4.67 -6.68
N ALA A 10 2.98 -4.43 -5.45
CA ALA A 10 2.15 -3.82 -4.41
C ALA A 10 1.70 -2.39 -4.79
N LEU A 11 2.62 -1.57 -5.31
CA LEU A 11 2.32 -0.20 -5.74
C LEU A 11 1.43 -0.16 -7.00
N ASP A 12 1.54 -1.15 -7.88
CA ASP A 12 0.72 -1.29 -9.08
C ASP A 12 -0.78 -1.45 -8.76
N CYS A 13 -1.12 -2.04 -7.61
CA CYS A 13 -2.51 -2.17 -7.14
C CYS A 13 -3.21 -0.81 -7.02
N PHE A 14 -2.46 0.23 -6.65
CA PHE A 14 -2.93 1.61 -6.54
C PHE A 14 -2.82 2.35 -7.87
N ALA A 15 -1.67 2.21 -8.55
CA ALA A 15 -1.37 2.94 -9.77
C ALA A 15 -2.39 2.67 -10.89
N ARG A 16 -2.81 1.41 -11.08
CA ARG A 16 -3.79 1.02 -12.10
C ARG A 16 -5.20 1.60 -11.88
N ARG A 17 -5.43 2.23 -10.72
CA ARG A 17 -6.71 2.84 -10.32
C ARG A 17 -6.62 4.34 -10.08
N ASN A 18 -5.50 4.96 -10.45
CA ASN A 18 -5.21 6.37 -10.18
C ASN A 18 -5.33 6.73 -8.68
N VAL A 19 -5.09 5.76 -7.78
CA VAL A 19 -5.08 6.02 -6.33
C VAL A 19 -3.74 6.66 -5.98
N ASN A 20 -3.78 7.93 -5.59
CA ASN A 20 -2.57 8.69 -5.28
C ASN A 20 -2.01 8.31 -3.90
N LEU A 21 -0.75 7.91 -3.86
CA LEU A 21 -0.01 7.69 -2.62
C LEU A 21 0.56 9.03 -2.12
N THR A 22 0.31 9.36 -0.86
CA THR A 22 0.79 10.60 -0.23
C THR A 22 2.02 10.36 0.64
N ARG A 23 2.29 9.11 1.00
CA ARG A 23 3.44 8.71 1.80
C ARG A 23 3.84 7.27 1.53
N LEU A 24 5.13 6.99 1.55
CA LEU A 24 5.69 5.64 1.48
C LEU A 24 7.00 5.55 2.28
N ASP A 25 6.98 4.84 3.39
CA ASP A 25 8.14 4.64 4.27
C ASP A 25 8.50 3.16 4.40
N SER A 26 9.78 2.84 4.29
CA SER A 26 10.31 1.50 4.60
C SER A 26 10.82 1.42 6.03
N ARG A 27 10.55 0.32 6.72
CA ARG A 27 11.12 0.00 8.03
C ARG A 27 11.71 -1.41 8.02
N PRO A 28 12.94 -1.62 8.53
CA PRO A 28 13.52 -2.95 8.62
C PRO A 28 12.70 -3.82 9.59
N MET A 29 12.55 -5.10 9.27
CA MET A 29 11.86 -6.06 10.13
C MET A 29 12.81 -6.61 11.20
N LEU A 30 12.44 -6.46 12.48
CA LEU A 30 13.22 -6.99 13.59
C LEU A 30 13.30 -8.52 13.48
N GLY A 31 14.51 -9.06 13.55
CA GLY A 31 14.76 -10.51 13.44
C GLY A 31 14.77 -11.07 12.02
N ARG A 32 14.58 -10.23 10.98
CA ARG A 32 14.65 -10.64 9.56
C ARG A 32 15.55 -9.69 8.76
N PRO A 33 16.87 -9.95 8.70
CA PRO A 33 17.81 -9.13 7.94
C PRO A 33 17.38 -8.98 6.48
N PHE A 34 17.49 -7.76 5.94
CA PHE A 34 17.13 -7.42 4.55
C PHE A 34 15.65 -7.53 4.19
N GLU A 35 14.77 -7.88 5.13
CA GLU A 35 13.32 -7.77 4.96
C GLU A 35 12.80 -6.42 5.49
N TYR A 36 11.83 -5.86 4.78
CA TYR A 36 11.25 -4.55 5.09
C TYR A 36 9.74 -4.63 5.17
N ARG A 37 9.17 -3.87 6.10
CA ARG A 37 7.76 -3.51 6.14
C ARG A 37 7.60 -2.12 5.55
N PHE A 38 6.56 -1.93 4.76
CA PHE A 38 6.22 -0.63 4.19
C PHE A 38 5.01 -0.05 4.90
N TYR A 39 5.08 1.24 5.18
CA TYR A 39 3.96 2.07 5.62
C TYR A 39 3.62 2.99 4.46
N LEU A 40 2.35 3.08 4.11
CA LEU A 40 1.89 3.97 3.05
C LEU A 40 0.61 4.64 3.47
N ASP A 41 0.46 5.89 3.01
CA ASP A 41 -0.78 6.64 3.06
C ASP A 41 -1.23 6.92 1.63
N PHE A 42 -2.54 6.94 1.39
CA PHE A 42 -3.11 7.27 0.09
C PHE A 42 -4.35 8.13 0.25
N SER A 43 -4.65 8.92 -0.78
CA SER A 43 -5.85 9.75 -0.81
C SER A 43 -7.03 8.96 -1.36
N ILE A 44 -8.17 9.04 -0.65
CA ILE A 44 -9.49 8.61 -1.14
C ILE A 44 -10.31 9.79 -1.70
N ASN A 45 -9.73 10.99 -1.67
CA ASN A 45 -10.31 12.21 -2.25
C ASN A 45 -9.55 12.55 -3.53
N GLY A 46 -10.27 12.92 -4.61
CA GLY A 46 -9.67 13.32 -5.88
C GLY A 46 -10.16 12.47 -7.05
N GLU A 47 -9.25 12.11 -7.96
CA GLU A 47 -9.56 11.37 -9.20
C GLU A 47 -9.99 9.91 -8.94
N ALA A 48 -9.47 9.28 -7.90
CA ALA A 48 -9.88 7.94 -7.51
C ALA A 48 -11.14 8.00 -6.65
N SER A 49 -12.12 7.13 -6.97
CA SER A 49 -13.30 6.96 -6.14
C SER A 49 -13.00 6.10 -4.90
N PRO A 50 -13.80 6.19 -3.83
CA PRO A 50 -13.67 5.30 -2.67
C PRO A 50 -13.67 3.81 -3.04
N GLU A 51 -14.49 3.41 -4.01
CA GLU A 51 -14.56 2.04 -4.50
C GLU A 51 -13.26 1.60 -5.21
N ALA A 52 -12.59 2.53 -5.89
CA ALA A 52 -11.29 2.28 -6.52
C ALA A 52 -10.21 2.03 -5.46
N ALA A 53 -10.25 2.78 -4.35
CA ALA A 53 -9.35 2.57 -3.22
C ALA A 53 -9.62 1.23 -2.50
N GLU A 54 -10.88 0.87 -2.27
CA GLU A 54 -11.24 -0.44 -1.71
C GLU A 54 -10.77 -1.59 -2.60
N ALA A 55 -10.95 -1.48 -3.92
CA ALA A 55 -10.47 -2.48 -4.86
C ALA A 55 -8.93 -2.59 -4.84
N ALA A 56 -8.21 -1.47 -4.71
CA ALA A 56 -6.75 -1.48 -4.57
C ALA A 56 -6.30 -2.19 -3.28
N LEU A 57 -6.99 -1.96 -2.15
CA LEU A 57 -6.70 -2.64 -0.89
C LEU A 57 -6.91 -4.16 -1.01
N LYS A 58 -8.00 -4.59 -1.66
CA LYS A 58 -8.29 -6.00 -1.86
C LYS A 58 -7.20 -6.72 -2.67
N ASP A 59 -6.72 -6.11 -3.76
CA ASP A 59 -5.63 -6.73 -4.52
C ASP A 59 -4.32 -6.73 -3.75
N LEU A 60 -4.09 -5.68 -2.95
CA LEU A 60 -2.90 -5.61 -2.11
C LEU A 60 -2.89 -6.75 -1.10
N GLU A 61 -4.04 -7.10 -0.51
CA GLU A 61 -4.22 -8.25 0.40
C GLU A 61 -3.84 -9.56 -0.27
N GLU A 62 -4.17 -9.75 -1.55
CA GLU A 62 -3.76 -10.94 -2.32
C GLU A 62 -2.26 -10.93 -2.66
N ALA A 63 -1.68 -9.75 -2.89
CA ALA A 63 -0.26 -9.59 -3.26
C ALA A 63 0.72 -9.62 -2.07
N SER A 64 0.22 -9.42 -0.85
CA SER A 64 1.03 -9.20 0.36
C SER A 64 0.87 -10.31 1.38
N ALA A 65 1.91 -10.55 2.19
CA ALA A 65 1.86 -11.59 3.23
C ALA A 65 1.13 -11.13 4.51
N GLU A 66 1.17 -9.83 4.79
CA GLU A 66 0.57 -9.21 5.97
C GLU A 66 0.18 -7.79 5.60
N ILE A 67 -1.06 -7.39 5.92
CA ILE A 67 -1.54 -6.01 5.80
C ILE A 67 -2.23 -5.63 7.10
N LYS A 68 -2.05 -4.38 7.50
CA LYS A 68 -2.78 -3.76 8.59
C LYS A 68 -3.24 -2.38 8.19
N LEU A 69 -4.55 -2.18 8.14
CA LEU A 69 -5.15 -0.87 8.00
C LEU A 69 -5.15 -0.16 9.36
N PHE A 70 -4.53 1.02 9.43
CA PHE A 70 -4.51 1.83 10.66
C PHE A 70 -5.73 2.74 10.81
N GLY A 71 -6.44 3.00 9.71
CA GLY A 71 -7.68 3.76 9.67
C GLY A 71 -7.67 4.83 8.59
N THR A 72 -8.76 5.60 8.56
CA THR A 72 -8.95 6.73 7.66
C THR A 72 -9.02 8.00 8.49
N TYR A 73 -8.35 9.05 8.05
CA TYR A 73 -8.31 10.35 8.74
C TYR A 73 -8.50 11.48 7.71
N PRO A 74 -9.03 12.65 8.12
CA PRO A 74 -9.14 13.80 7.22
C PRO A 74 -7.77 14.29 6.76
N ALA A 75 -7.64 14.60 5.48
CA ALA A 75 -6.50 15.36 4.99
C ALA A 75 -6.52 16.75 5.64
N THR A 76 -5.39 17.16 6.21
CA THR A 76 -5.20 18.50 6.80
C THR A 76 -4.92 19.51 5.71
#